data_AF-T2J7B1-F1
#
_entry.id   AF-T2J7B1-F1
#
_cell.length_a   1.000
_cell.length_b   1.000
_cell.length_c   1.000
_cell.angle_alpha   90.00
_cell.angle_beta   90.00
_cell.angle_gamma   90.00
#
_symmetry.space_group_name_H-M   'P 1'
#
loop_
_entity.id
_entity.type
_entity.pdbx_description
1 polymer ?
#
loop_
_entity_poly.entity_id
_entity_poly.type
_entity_poly.pdbx_seq_one_letter_code
_entity_poly.pdbx_strand_id
1 'polypeptide(L)'
;MRSFVYPQMLKDCLKGNQIKLPQIGWIKFRKSRKIPDGFEIKQARIVRKASGYFVMLSMQLDVNIPSPNPPYEGGMKGGLDTH
;
A
#
# COMPACT_ATOMS: atom_id res chain seq x y z
N MET A 1 -7.26 -12.73 -17.90
CA MET A 1 -7.28 -11.41 -17.23
C MET A 1 -5.98 -10.70 -17.56
N ARG A 2 -6.00 -9.60 -18.35
CA ARG A 2 -4.77 -8.87 -18.71
C ARG A 2 -4.61 -7.68 -17.78
N SER A 3 -3.50 -7.63 -17.07
CA SER A 3 -3.15 -6.53 -16.17
C SER A 3 -1.75 -6.04 -16.49
N PHE A 4 -1.54 -4.74 -16.30
CA PHE A 4 -0.23 -4.11 -16.45
C PHE A 4 0.21 -3.63 -15.07
N VAL A 5 1.46 -3.90 -14.72
CA VAL A 5 2.03 -3.53 -13.42
C VAL A 5 3.17 -2.54 -13.66
N TYR A 6 3.12 -1.45 -12.92
CA TYR A 6 4.22 -0.50 -12.74
C TYR A 6 4.89 -0.85 -11.41
N PRO A 7 5.94 -1.69 -11.40
CA PRO A 7 6.58 -2.15 -10.17
C PRO A 7 7.23 -1.01 -9.39
N GLN A 8 7.58 0.07 -10.08
CA GLN A 8 8.11 1.30 -9.50
C GLN A 8 7.32 2.49 -10.03
N MET A 9 6.93 3.35 -9.10
CA MET A 9 6.19 4.56 -9.38
C MET A 9 7.10 5.79 -9.30
N LEU A 10 6.68 6.87 -9.95
CA LEU A 10 7.37 8.15 -9.89
C LEU A 10 7.17 8.78 -8.50
N LYS A 11 8.19 9.50 -8.00
CA LYS A 11 8.03 10.39 -6.85
C LYS A 11 6.95 11.45 -7.17
N ASP A 12 6.13 11.81 -6.19
CA ASP A 12 5.02 12.76 -6.33
C ASP A 12 4.05 12.44 -7.47
N CYS A 13 3.75 11.15 -7.66
CA CYS A 13 2.84 10.70 -8.72
C CYS A 13 1.36 11.02 -8.45
N LEU A 14 0.98 11.60 -7.32
CA LEU A 14 -0.40 11.87 -6.96
C LEU A 14 -0.67 13.38 -6.91
N LYS A 15 -1.71 13.84 -7.62
CA LYS A 15 -2.15 15.24 -7.59
C LYS A 15 -3.68 15.29 -7.55
N GLY A 16 -4.26 15.58 -6.39
CA GLY A 16 -5.72 15.60 -6.24
C GLY A 16 -6.34 14.28 -6.71
N ASN A 17 -7.20 14.31 -7.73
CA ASN A 17 -7.83 13.11 -8.32
C ASN A 17 -7.11 12.59 -9.57
N GLN A 18 -5.83 12.91 -9.71
CA GLN A 18 -4.99 12.46 -10.81
C GLN A 18 -3.81 11.65 -10.29
N ILE A 19 -3.42 10.65 -11.07
CA ILE A 19 -2.20 9.88 -10.87
C ILE A 19 -1.33 9.95 -12.12
N LYS A 20 -0.03 10.14 -11.94
CA LYS A 20 0.98 10.11 -13.00
C LYS A 20 1.50 8.68 -13.12
N LEU A 21 1.16 8.01 -14.21
CA LEU A 21 1.72 6.69 -14.52
C LEU A 21 2.99 6.84 -15.37
N PRO A 22 4.01 5.99 -15.16
CA PRO A 22 5.14 5.90 -16.07
C PRO A 22 4.65 5.65 -17.51
N GLN A 23 5.25 6.34 -18.49
CA GLN A 23 4.93 6.28 -19.93
C GLN A 23 3.55 6.82 -20.36
N ILE A 24 2.49 6.70 -19.55
CA ILE A 24 1.15 7.20 -19.92
C ILE A 24 0.96 8.67 -19.51
N GLY A 25 1.56 9.11 -18.41
CA GLY A 25 1.40 10.47 -17.89
C GLY A 25 0.22 10.61 -16.92
N TRP A 26 -0.37 11.81 -16.86
CA TRP A 26 -1.42 12.14 -15.87
C TRP A 26 -2.79 11.60 -16.27
N ILE A 27 -3.37 10.78 -15.40
CA ILE A 27 -4.68 10.16 -15.60
C ILE A 27 -5.60 10.56 -14.45
N LYS A 28 -6.79 11.05 -14.78
CA LYS A 28 -7.85 11.27 -13.79
C LYS A 28 -8.43 9.92 -13.37
N PHE A 29 -8.55 9.70 -12.07
CA PHE A 29 -9.18 8.50 -11.53
C PHE A 29 -10.13 8.86 -10.40
N ARG A 30 -11.20 8.07 -10.27
CA ARG A 30 -12.12 8.17 -9.13
C ARG A 30 -11.56 7.35 -7.98
N LYS A 31 -11.26 8.02 -6.87
CA LYS A 31 -10.84 7.35 -5.64
C LYS A 31 -12.05 6.66 -5.00
N SER A 32 -11.90 5.40 -4.60
CA SER A 32 -12.90 4.70 -3.79
C SER A 32 -12.88 5.16 -2.33
N ARG A 33 -11.71 5.61 -1.84
CA ARG A 33 -11.46 6.14 -0.49
C ARG A 33 -10.44 7.28 -0.56
N LYS A 34 -10.46 8.18 0.42
CA LYS A 34 -9.40 9.18 0.59
C LYS A 34 -8.05 8.46 0.79
N ILE A 35 -7.02 8.93 0.10
CA ILE A 35 -5.65 8.41 0.26
C ILE A 35 -5.11 9.04 1.54
N PRO A 36 -4.66 8.23 2.52
CA PRO A 36 -4.09 8.75 3.76
C PRO A 36 -2.81 9.54 3.49
N ASP A 37 -2.61 10.61 4.26
CA ASP A 37 -1.44 11.47 4.16
C ASP A 37 -0.17 10.76 4.64
N GLY A 38 0.99 11.11 4.08
CA GLY A 38 2.28 10.50 4.40
C GLY A 38 2.58 9.14 3.73
N PHE A 39 1.63 8.57 2.98
CA PHE A 39 1.85 7.31 2.27
C PHE A 39 2.54 7.51 0.92
N GLU A 40 3.59 6.74 0.66
CA GLU A 40 4.24 6.71 -0.64
C GLU A 40 3.66 5.59 -1.51
N ILE A 41 3.25 5.93 -2.75
CA ILE A 41 2.79 4.93 -3.71
C ILE A 41 4.02 4.24 -4.30
N LYS A 42 4.17 2.94 -4.05
CA LYS A 42 5.28 2.14 -4.58
C LYS A 42 4.95 1.48 -5.91
N GLN A 43 3.71 1.04 -6.06
CA GLN A 43 3.29 0.23 -7.20
C GLN A 43 1.90 0.62 -7.67
N ALA A 44 1.69 0.63 -8.98
CA ALA A 44 0.36 0.73 -9.58
C ALA A 44 0.10 -0.46 -10.50
N ARG A 45 -1.08 -1.06 -10.42
CA ARG A 45 -1.53 -2.14 -11.31
C ARG A 45 -2.81 -1.72 -12.01
N ILE A 46 -2.78 -1.63 -13.34
CA ILE A 46 -3.98 -1.44 -14.15
C ILE A 46 -4.58 -2.80 -14.47
N VAL A 47 -5.86 -2.95 -14.16
CA VAL A 47 -6.65 -4.14 -14.50
C VAL A 47 -7.77 -3.75 -15.44
N ARG A 48 -7.85 -4.43 -16.59
CA ARG A 48 -9.00 -4.34 -17.47
C ARG A 48 -10.05 -5.36 -17.05
N LYS A 49 -11.21 -4.88 -16.62
CA LYS A 49 -12.41 -5.68 -16.34
C LYS A 49 -13.47 -5.43 -17.42
N ALA A 50 -14.54 -6.22 -17.42
CA ALA A 50 -15.66 -6.04 -18.34
C ALA A 50 -16.33 -4.66 -18.18
N SER A 51 -16.38 -4.14 -16.95
CA SER A 51 -16.95 -2.83 -16.62
C SER A 51 -16.00 -1.64 -16.82
N GLY A 52 -14.75 -1.87 -17.22
CA GLY A 52 -13.77 -0.80 -17.47
C GLY A 52 -12.41 -1.04 -16.83
N TYR A 53 -11.66 0.06 -16.68
CA TYR A 53 -10.30 0.04 -16.16
C TYR A 53 -10.26 0.40 -14.68
N PHE A 54 -9.49 -0.38 -13.93
CA PHE A 54 -9.30 -0.18 -12.50
C PHE A 54 -7.81 -0.06 -12.20
N VAL A 55 -7.46 0.88 -11.33
CA VAL A 55 -6.09 1.04 -10.84
C VAL A 55 -6.04 0.55 -9.40
N MET A 56 -5.20 -0.45 -9.15
CA MET A 56 -4.83 -0.89 -7.81
C MET A 56 -3.52 -0.21 -7.42
N LEU A 57 -3.51 0.49 -6.28
CA LEU A 57 -2.35 1.20 -5.76
C LEU A 57 -1.84 0.48 -4.52
N SER A 58 -0.56 0.11 -4.52
CA SER A 58 0.14 -0.35 -3.32
C SER A 58 0.90 0.82 -2.73
N MET A 59 0.61 1.10 -1.46
CA MET A 59 1.18 2.22 -0.73
C MET A 59 1.95 1.69 0.48
N GLN A 60 3.02 2.38 0.85
CA GLN A 60 3.80 2.09 2.05
C GLN A 60 3.89 3.36 2.89
N LEU A 61 3.81 3.22 4.21
CA LEU A 61 4.09 4.28 5.16
C LEU A 61 5.42 3.92 5.83
N ASP A 62 6.40 4.81 5.72
CA ASP A 62 7.66 4.66 6.43
C ASP A 62 7.44 5.04 7.90
N VAL A 63 7.09 4.05 8.72
CA VAL A 63 7.00 4.23 10.17
C VAL A 63 8.29 3.75 10.81
N ASN A 64 9.02 4.67 11.43
CA ASN A 64 10.08 4.29 12.35
C ASN A 64 9.40 3.82 13.65
N ILE A 65 9.16 2.51 13.75
CA ILE A 65 8.66 1.90 14.98
C ILE A 65 9.87 1.87 15.93
N PRO A 66 9.87 2.60 17.05
CA PRO A 66 10.93 2.43 18.04
C PRO A 66 10.93 0.96 18.46
N SER A 67 12.13 0.37 18.56
CA SER A 67 12.32 -1.02 18.96
C SER A 67 11.45 -1.30 20.18
N PRO A 68 10.67 -2.40 20.21
CA PRO A 68 9.94 -2.76 21.40
C PRO A 68 10.94 -2.78 22.56
N ASN A 69 10.59 -2.09 23.63
CA ASN A 69 11.32 -2.15 24.90
C ASN A 69 11.64 -3.63 25.18
N PRO A 70 12.84 -3.94 25.74
CA PRO A 70 13.28 -5.31 25.95
C PRO A 70 12.14 -6.12 26.59
N PRO A 71 11.98 -7.40 26.19
CA PRO A 71 10.88 -8.22 26.68
C PRO A 71 10.78 -8.05 28.20
N TYR A 72 9.59 -7.69 28.67
CA TYR A 72 9.32 -7.77 30.09
C TYR A 72 9.75 -9.18 30.53
N GLU A 73 10.64 -9.28 31.51
CA GLU A 73 11.01 -10.55 32.16
C GLU A 73 9.83 -11.04 33.02
N GLY A 74 8.65 -11.18 32.42
CA GLY A 74 7.51 -11.88 32.98
C GLY A 74 7.36 -13.15 32.19
N GLY A 75 8.10 -14.19 32.59
CA GLY A 75 8.08 -15.49 31.93
C GLY A 75 6.65 -15.97 31.71
N MET A 76 6.31 -16.32 30.47
CA MET A 76 5.19 -17.21 30.22
C MET A 76 5.53 -18.55 30.86
N LYS A 77 5.18 -18.73 32.15
CA LYS A 77 5.05 -20.06 32.75
C LYS A 77 3.87 -20.74 32.07
N GLY A 78 4.13 -21.42 30.96
CA GLY A 78 3.25 -22.45 30.44
C GLY A 78 3.23 -23.63 31.42
N GLY A 79 2.41 -23.53 32.46
CA GLY A 79 1.98 -24.67 33.23
C GLY A 79 0.81 -25.31 32.51
N LEU A 80 1.08 -26.37 31.74
CA LEU A 80 0.07 -27.37 31.41
C LEU A 80 0.13 -28.41 32.53
N ASP A 81 -0.85 -28.31 33.41
CA ASP A 81 -1.22 -29.28 34.42
C ASP A 81 -1.46 -30.66 33.78
N THR A 82 -0.70 -31.64 34.26
CA THR A 82 -1.04 -33.07 34.13
C THR A 82 -1.71 -33.51 35.42
N HIS A 83 -2.99 -33.84 35.33
CA HIS A 83 -3.72 -34.69 36.27
C HIS A 83 -4.47 -35.77 35.50
#